data_AF-A0A938WUC1-F1
#
_entry.id   AF-A0A938WUC1-F1
#
_cell.length_a   1.000
_cell.length_b   1.000
_cell.length_c   1.000
_cell.angle_alpha   90.00
_cell.angle_beta   90.00
_cell.angle_gamma   90.00
#
_symmetry.space_group_name_H-M   'P 1'
#
loop_
_entity.id
_entity.type
_entity.pdbx_description
1 polymer ?
#
loop_
_entity_poly.entity_id
_entity_poly.type
_entity_poly.pdbx_seq_one_letter_code
_entity_poly.pdbx_strand_id
1 'polypeptide(L)'
;MFKRIFTAAALCISLWAATNSAAQEQLRPYEKWEATQFVALSGHQPIDYVTAVNNWEITYNLRTPQTAGELRGKGIQCSDSQLMLLEIGGIIERTGGKWHTAIPILDKRQTDSLRIFSKKVADDIYIKNQPDFIKLTNIIKDMGWEANTLSLMFSYLLDGRMWTKLLLFDDAGKHATWSGCYWILYEPRPDAKYGTNGYGEQDLCLTYIDSGIAPSTNTMDKCADEIRRNGKINDPALVKQLIKYGMVDAQGNALFPIIRRQDNAFHQTVNRLTENISAALKGFCGSMSSQFGIKEEAVATVALYHEVMWELMDRMEKDGILTVPGILKDSKRRGDGIGNLVFYIEGGLMQ
;
A
#
# COMPACT_ATOMS: atom_id res chain seq x y z
N MET A 1 -35.25 -38.16 -23.75
CA MET A 1 -34.44 -37.25 -24.59
C MET A 1 -33.79 -36.20 -23.69
N PHE A 2 -32.46 -36.14 -23.73
CA PHE A 2 -31.55 -35.12 -23.19
C PHE A 2 -31.60 -34.75 -21.69
N LYS A 3 -30.98 -35.62 -20.87
CA LYS A 3 -30.29 -35.20 -19.64
C LYS A 3 -28.95 -34.56 -20.03
N ARG A 4 -28.75 -33.28 -19.70
CA ARG A 4 -27.46 -32.60 -19.84
C ARG A 4 -26.53 -33.05 -18.71
N ILE A 5 -25.50 -33.80 -19.07
CA ILE A 5 -24.37 -34.16 -18.22
C ILE A 5 -23.44 -32.95 -18.18
N PHE A 6 -23.33 -32.28 -17.03
CA PHE A 6 -22.23 -31.36 -16.77
C PHE A 6 -21.02 -32.19 -16.37
N THR A 7 -20.09 -32.39 -17.32
CA THR A 7 -18.74 -32.86 -17.02
C THR A 7 -18.00 -31.77 -16.26
N ALA A 8 -17.85 -31.95 -14.95
CA ALA A 8 -16.88 -31.22 -14.16
C ALA A 8 -15.48 -31.60 -14.63
N ALA A 9 -14.84 -30.74 -15.42
CA ALA A 9 -13.42 -30.85 -15.69
C ALA A 9 -12.68 -30.48 -14.40
N ALA A 10 -12.27 -31.50 -13.63
CA ALA A 10 -11.33 -31.32 -12.54
C ALA A 10 -10.01 -30.80 -13.15
N LEU A 11 -9.75 -29.51 -12.96
CA LEU A 11 -8.45 -28.92 -13.22
C LEU A 11 -7.50 -29.46 -12.14
N CYS A 12 -6.85 -30.59 -12.41
CA CYS A 12 -5.71 -31.05 -11.62
C CYS A 12 -4.57 -30.05 -11.80
N ILE A 13 -4.56 -28.99 -10.99
CA ILE A 13 -3.38 -28.17 -10.79
C ILE A 13 -2.42 -29.07 -10.02
N SER A 14 -1.44 -29.62 -10.72
CA SER A 14 -0.31 -30.30 -10.09
C SER A 14 0.40 -29.30 -9.18
N LEU A 15 0.15 -29.40 -7.87
CA LEU A 15 0.94 -28.78 -6.83
C LEU A 15 2.36 -29.37 -6.90
N TRP A 16 3.22 -28.75 -7.70
CA TRP A 16 4.64 -28.84 -7.44
C TRP A 16 4.86 -28.04 -6.17
N ALA A 17 4.97 -28.74 -5.03
CA ALA A 17 5.66 -28.18 -3.89
C ALA A 17 7.04 -27.75 -4.40
N ALA A 18 7.25 -26.46 -4.56
CA ALA A 18 8.54 -25.92 -4.94
C ALA A 18 9.50 -26.30 -3.81
N THR A 19 10.25 -27.39 -4.03
CA THR A 19 11.42 -27.69 -3.22
C THR A 19 12.35 -26.50 -3.40
N ASN A 20 12.42 -25.64 -2.38
CA ASN A 20 13.32 -24.49 -2.29
C ASN A 20 14.77 -24.97 -2.33
N SER A 21 15.23 -25.27 -3.54
CA SER A 21 16.62 -25.52 -3.88
C SER A 21 16.93 -24.61 -5.06
N ALA A 22 16.95 -23.31 -4.80
CA ALA A 22 17.55 -22.36 -5.72
C ALA A 22 19.02 -22.18 -5.29
N ALA A 23 19.94 -22.42 -6.22
CA ALA A 23 21.33 -22.00 -6.09
C ALA A 23 21.35 -20.54 -5.61
N GLN A 24 22.29 -20.22 -4.71
CA GLN A 24 22.41 -18.90 -4.10
C GLN A 24 22.60 -17.86 -5.20
N GLU A 25 21.50 -17.24 -5.64
CA GLU A 25 21.54 -16.11 -6.56
C GLU A 25 22.45 -15.05 -5.94
N GLN A 26 23.32 -14.46 -6.75
CA GLN A 26 24.20 -13.39 -6.30
C GLN A 26 23.38 -12.34 -5.56
N LEU A 27 23.71 -12.07 -4.30
CA LEU A 27 23.00 -11.08 -3.50
C LEU A 27 23.15 -9.72 -4.18
N ARG A 28 22.04 -9.21 -4.68
CA ARG A 28 21.99 -7.86 -5.23
C ARG A 28 21.76 -6.83 -4.10
N PRO A 29 22.21 -5.57 -4.30
CA PRO A 29 22.03 -4.50 -3.32
C PRO A 29 20.57 -4.30 -2.95
N TYR A 30 20.31 -3.97 -1.68
CA TYR A 30 18.97 -3.82 -1.13
C TYR A 30 18.13 -2.77 -1.87
N GLU A 31 18.76 -1.70 -2.35
CA GLU A 31 18.12 -0.58 -3.07
C GLU A 31 17.61 -0.97 -4.46
N LYS A 32 17.98 -2.16 -4.95
CA LYS A 32 17.41 -2.75 -6.17
C LYS A 32 16.13 -3.52 -5.89
N TRP A 33 15.83 -3.83 -4.63
CA TRP A 33 14.59 -4.47 -4.19
C TRP A 33 13.50 -3.47 -3.92
N GLU A 34 12.28 -3.96 -4.10
CA GLU A 34 11.09 -3.24 -3.68
C GLU A 34 10.67 -3.71 -2.32
N ALA A 35 11.07 -2.94 -1.31
CA ALA A 35 10.51 -3.07 0.01
C ALA A 35 9.23 -2.24 0.11
N THR A 36 8.18 -2.86 0.63
CA THR A 36 6.88 -2.20 0.87
C THR A 36 6.42 -2.52 2.28
N GLN A 37 5.66 -1.60 2.88
CA GLN A 37 5.25 -1.71 4.27
C GLN A 37 3.86 -1.12 4.49
N PHE A 38 3.13 -1.71 5.43
CA PHE A 38 1.90 -1.19 6.02
C PHE A 38 2.08 -1.26 7.53
N VAL A 39 2.57 -0.17 8.14
CA VAL A 39 3.08 -0.20 9.51
C VAL A 39 2.64 1.01 10.32
N ALA A 40 2.44 0.78 11.62
CA ALA A 40 2.42 1.81 12.65
C ALA A 40 3.78 1.81 13.37
N LEU A 41 4.38 2.99 13.55
CA LEU A 41 5.71 3.13 14.11
C LEU A 41 5.65 3.64 15.56
N SER A 42 6.45 3.05 16.43
CA SER A 42 6.75 3.53 17.79
C SER A 42 8.24 3.87 17.98
N GLY A 43 9.07 3.63 16.97
CA GLY A 43 10.49 3.94 16.93
C GLY A 43 11.08 3.69 15.54
N HIS A 44 12.08 2.82 15.44
CA HIS A 44 12.67 2.40 14.17
C HIS A 44 11.67 1.68 13.26
N GLN A 45 11.78 1.93 11.96
CA GLN A 45 11.01 1.24 10.92
C GLN A 45 11.74 -0.04 10.47
N PRO A 46 11.04 -1.03 9.87
CA PRO A 46 11.64 -2.31 9.48
C PRO A 46 12.92 -2.19 8.64
N ILE A 47 12.93 -1.25 7.69
CA ILE A 47 14.07 -0.98 6.82
C ILE A 47 15.33 -0.60 7.61
N ASP A 48 15.22 0.13 8.72
CA ASP A 48 16.37 0.54 9.54
C ASP A 48 17.13 -0.69 10.08
N TYR A 49 16.41 -1.77 10.41
CA TYR A 49 16.99 -3.04 10.83
C TYR A 49 17.65 -3.78 9.67
N VAL A 50 16.99 -3.81 8.50
CA VAL A 50 17.46 -4.57 7.34
C VAL A 50 18.70 -3.93 6.71
N THR A 51 18.78 -2.61 6.65
CA THR A 51 19.89 -1.90 5.98
C THR A 51 21.06 -1.59 6.90
N ALA A 52 20.97 -1.92 8.19
CA ALA A 52 22.08 -1.71 9.12
C ALA A 52 23.27 -2.64 8.81
N VAL A 53 24.43 -2.06 8.55
CA VAL A 53 25.69 -2.79 8.31
C VAL A 53 25.53 -3.81 7.16
N ASN A 54 25.59 -5.11 7.44
CA ASN A 54 25.40 -6.20 6.48
C ASN A 54 24.15 -7.04 6.80
N ASN A 55 23.20 -6.50 7.56
CA ASN A 55 22.00 -7.22 7.97
C ASN A 55 21.15 -7.70 6.79
N TRP A 56 21.18 -7.01 5.65
CA TRP A 56 20.53 -7.46 4.43
C TRP A 56 21.07 -8.82 3.95
N GLU A 57 22.40 -8.99 3.97
CA GLU A 57 23.04 -10.26 3.59
C GLU A 57 22.66 -11.39 4.54
N ILE A 58 22.67 -11.12 5.85
CA ILE A 58 22.23 -12.08 6.87
C ILE A 58 20.77 -12.48 6.62
N THR A 59 19.88 -11.49 6.50
CA THR A 59 18.44 -11.69 6.33
C THR A 59 18.12 -12.46 5.06
N TYR A 60 18.77 -12.15 3.93
CA TYR A 60 18.55 -12.84 2.66
C TYR A 60 19.00 -14.30 2.70
N ASN A 61 20.13 -14.59 3.35
CA ASN A 61 20.65 -15.95 3.48
C ASN A 61 19.80 -16.82 4.43
N LEU A 62 19.10 -16.18 5.37
CA LEU A 62 18.20 -16.82 6.31
C LEU A 62 16.82 -17.17 5.73
N ARG A 63 16.56 -16.89 4.44
CA ARG A 63 15.40 -17.46 3.73
C ARG A 63 15.42 -19.00 3.76
N THR A 64 16.60 -19.58 3.91
CA THR A 64 16.79 -21.00 4.24
C THR A 64 17.28 -21.12 5.69
N PRO A 65 16.56 -21.85 6.57
CA PRO A 65 16.91 -21.93 7.99
C PRO A 65 18.34 -22.41 8.26
N GLN A 66 19.09 -21.64 9.03
CA GLN A 66 20.52 -21.87 9.32
C GLN A 66 20.88 -21.49 10.77
N THR A 67 21.90 -22.14 11.32
CA THR A 67 22.56 -21.72 12.56
C THR A 67 23.49 -20.54 12.30
N ALA A 68 23.84 -19.80 13.35
CA ALA A 68 24.83 -18.73 13.26
C ALA A 68 26.22 -19.25 12.81
N GLY A 69 26.57 -20.48 13.20
CA GLY A 69 27.80 -21.15 12.75
C GLY A 69 27.80 -21.46 11.25
N GLU A 70 26.67 -21.92 10.70
CA GLU A 70 26.52 -22.18 9.26
C GLU A 70 26.65 -20.89 8.42
N LEU A 71 26.06 -19.78 8.88
CA LEU A 71 26.23 -18.46 8.22
C LEU A 71 27.70 -18.03 8.19
N ARG A 72 28.37 -18.07 9.35
CA ARG A 72 29.78 -17.72 9.47
C ARG A 72 30.68 -18.65 8.65
N GLY A 73 30.35 -19.93 8.56
CA GLY A 73 31.03 -20.91 7.72
C GLY A 73 30.97 -20.60 6.22
N LYS A 74 29.95 -19.85 5.78
CA LYS A 74 29.83 -19.31 4.40
C LYS A 74 30.56 -17.99 4.20
N GLY A 75 31.27 -17.49 5.21
CA GLY A 75 31.96 -16.19 5.16
C GLY A 75 31.07 -14.99 5.45
N ILE A 76 29.79 -15.18 5.83
CA ILE A 76 28.87 -14.09 6.17
C ILE A 76 29.21 -13.61 7.58
N GLN A 77 29.66 -12.36 7.70
CA GLN A 77 29.95 -11.76 8.99
C GLN A 77 28.65 -11.61 9.79
N CYS A 78 28.57 -12.25 10.96
CA CYS A 78 27.35 -12.27 11.75
C CYS A 78 27.69 -12.43 13.24
N SER A 79 27.46 -11.36 14.01
CA SER A 79 27.56 -11.37 15.47
C SER A 79 26.25 -11.79 16.13
N ASP A 80 26.32 -12.29 17.37
CA ASP A 80 25.13 -12.67 18.13
C ASP A 80 24.25 -11.44 18.46
N SER A 81 24.87 -10.26 18.67
CA SER A 81 24.16 -8.99 18.86
C SER A 81 23.36 -8.56 17.61
N GLN A 82 23.88 -8.79 16.41
CA GLN A 82 23.14 -8.52 15.16
C GLN A 82 21.94 -9.44 15.01
N LEU A 83 22.09 -10.73 15.33
CA LEU A 83 20.99 -11.69 15.29
C LEU A 83 19.90 -11.31 16.30
N MET A 84 20.29 -10.94 17.52
CA MET A 84 19.35 -10.45 18.55
C MET A 84 18.63 -9.17 18.11
N LEU A 85 19.34 -8.22 17.49
CA LEU A 85 18.74 -6.99 16.96
C LEU A 85 17.71 -7.28 15.87
N LEU A 86 18.02 -8.18 14.94
CA LEU A 86 17.11 -8.59 13.86
C LEU A 86 15.91 -9.37 14.38
N GLU A 87 16.08 -10.19 15.41
CA GLU A 87 15.01 -10.93 16.07
C GLU A 87 14.03 -9.98 16.78
N ILE A 88 14.56 -9.08 17.63
CA ILE A 88 13.75 -8.07 18.33
C ILE A 88 13.05 -7.13 17.33
N GLY A 89 13.72 -6.82 16.21
CA GLY A 89 13.15 -6.04 15.11
C GLY A 89 12.10 -6.78 14.27
N GLY A 90 11.84 -8.07 14.53
CA GLY A 90 10.86 -8.86 13.79
C GLY A 90 11.28 -9.28 12.38
N ILE A 91 12.57 -9.16 12.05
CA ILE A 91 13.09 -9.43 10.70
C ILE A 91 13.42 -10.92 10.52
N ILE A 92 13.93 -11.55 11.59
CA ILE A 92 14.25 -12.97 11.65
C ILE A 92 13.61 -13.59 12.90
N GLU A 93 13.44 -14.90 12.91
CA GLU A 93 12.96 -15.65 14.07
C GLU A 93 13.75 -16.96 14.23
N ARG A 94 13.66 -17.58 15.40
CA ARG A 94 14.39 -18.81 15.72
C ARG A 94 13.43 -19.98 15.98
N THR A 95 13.54 -21.02 15.16
CA THR A 95 12.78 -22.26 15.32
C THR A 95 13.72 -23.47 15.28
N GLY A 96 13.60 -24.39 16.23
CA GLY A 96 14.41 -25.62 16.25
C GLY A 96 15.92 -25.36 16.31
N GLY A 97 16.33 -24.29 16.98
CA GLY A 97 17.75 -23.90 17.13
C GLY A 97 18.35 -23.20 15.91
N LYS A 98 17.64 -23.09 14.79
CA LYS A 98 18.05 -22.38 13.57
C LYS A 98 17.32 -21.05 13.44
N TRP A 99 18.02 -20.06 12.91
CA TRP A 99 17.47 -18.78 12.48
C TRP A 99 16.85 -18.90 11.10
N HIS A 100 15.82 -18.12 10.84
CA HIS A 100 15.29 -17.91 9.50
C HIS A 100 14.60 -16.56 9.39
N THR A 101 14.42 -16.08 8.17
CA THR A 101 13.69 -14.84 7.90
C THR A 101 12.24 -14.98 8.37
N ALA A 102 11.72 -13.95 9.03
CA ALA A 102 10.33 -13.84 9.45
C ALA A 102 9.49 -13.04 8.45
N ILE A 103 10.11 -12.07 7.76
CA ILE A 103 9.47 -11.25 6.73
C ILE A 103 9.47 -11.94 5.35
N PRO A 104 8.43 -11.78 4.51
CA PRO A 104 8.45 -12.34 3.16
C PRO A 104 9.49 -11.65 2.27
N ILE A 105 10.32 -12.46 1.61
CA ILE A 105 11.26 -12.02 0.59
C ILE A 105 11.06 -12.90 -0.65
N LEU A 106 10.37 -12.35 -1.64
CA LEU A 106 10.02 -13.07 -2.87
C LEU A 106 11.15 -12.94 -3.88
N ASP A 107 11.62 -14.07 -4.42
CA ASP A 107 12.57 -14.07 -5.53
C ASP A 107 11.96 -13.59 -6.85
N LYS A 108 12.76 -13.53 -7.92
CA LYS A 108 12.30 -13.05 -9.23
C LYS A 108 11.05 -13.79 -9.73
N ARG A 109 11.04 -15.13 -9.65
CA ARG A 109 9.91 -15.94 -10.14
C ARG A 109 8.68 -15.73 -9.28
N GLN A 110 8.85 -15.64 -7.97
CA GLN A 110 7.76 -15.37 -7.03
C GLN A 110 7.18 -13.96 -7.25
N THR A 111 8.01 -12.94 -7.43
CA THR A 111 7.55 -11.58 -7.73
C THR A 111 6.82 -11.50 -9.07
N ASP A 112 7.37 -12.10 -10.14
CA ASP A 112 6.72 -12.13 -11.45
C ASP A 112 5.35 -12.83 -11.37
N SER A 113 5.30 -13.97 -10.67
CA SER A 113 4.08 -14.76 -10.46
C SER A 113 3.03 -13.99 -9.63
N LEU A 114 3.47 -13.28 -8.58
CA LEU A 114 2.61 -12.41 -7.78
C LEU A 114 1.94 -11.36 -8.65
N ARG A 115 2.72 -10.64 -9.47
CA ARG A 115 2.18 -9.56 -10.31
C ARG A 115 1.21 -10.06 -11.37
N ILE A 116 1.50 -11.22 -11.98
CA ILE A 116 0.54 -11.86 -12.91
C ILE A 116 -0.75 -12.23 -12.19
N PHE A 117 -0.65 -12.76 -10.97
CA PHE A 117 -1.80 -13.12 -10.16
C PHE A 117 -2.61 -11.89 -9.74
N SER A 118 -1.96 -10.87 -9.17
CA SER A 118 -2.58 -9.60 -8.76
C SER A 118 -3.28 -8.91 -9.92
N LYS A 119 -2.67 -8.89 -11.10
CA LYS A 119 -3.28 -8.34 -12.32
C LYS A 119 -4.55 -9.08 -12.71
N LYS A 120 -4.55 -10.41 -12.67
CA LYS A 120 -5.75 -11.21 -12.94
C LYS A 120 -6.86 -10.90 -11.93
N VAL A 121 -6.52 -10.80 -10.64
CA VAL A 121 -7.47 -10.44 -9.58
C VAL A 121 -8.04 -9.04 -9.82
N ALA A 122 -7.18 -8.07 -10.15
CA ALA A 122 -7.58 -6.70 -10.45
C ALA A 122 -8.49 -6.63 -11.69
N ASP A 123 -8.18 -7.36 -12.77
CA ASP A 123 -9.02 -7.42 -13.97
C ASP A 123 -10.41 -7.99 -13.65
N ASP A 124 -10.50 -9.08 -12.87
CA ASP A 124 -11.76 -9.69 -12.45
C ASP A 124 -12.61 -8.74 -11.59
N ILE A 125 -11.96 -7.97 -10.69
CA ILE A 125 -12.62 -6.94 -9.86
C ILE A 125 -13.08 -5.78 -10.74
N TYR A 126 -12.21 -5.28 -11.61
CA TYR A 126 -12.45 -4.13 -12.44
C TYR A 126 -13.65 -4.34 -13.37
N ILE A 127 -13.70 -5.45 -14.11
CA ILE A 127 -14.78 -5.74 -15.06
C ILE A 127 -16.16 -5.72 -14.38
N LYS A 128 -16.25 -6.23 -13.16
CA LYS A 128 -17.52 -6.29 -12.40
C LYS A 128 -17.93 -4.94 -11.82
N ASN A 129 -16.98 -4.03 -11.60
CA ASN A 129 -17.18 -2.76 -10.90
C ASN A 129 -16.98 -1.53 -11.81
N GLN A 130 -16.62 -1.70 -13.08
CA GLN A 130 -16.36 -0.61 -14.02
C GLN A 130 -17.51 0.42 -14.09
N PRO A 131 -18.80 0.02 -14.16
CA PRO A 131 -19.89 1.00 -14.16
C PRO A 131 -19.91 1.87 -12.89
N ASP A 132 -19.49 1.31 -11.76
CA ASP A 132 -19.48 2.01 -10.48
C ASP A 132 -18.28 2.93 -10.33
N PHE A 133 -17.12 2.57 -10.89
CA PHE A 133 -15.99 3.49 -11.01
C PHE A 133 -16.34 4.70 -11.89
N ILE A 134 -16.96 4.48 -13.06
CA ILE A 134 -17.45 5.56 -13.93
C ILE A 134 -18.47 6.44 -13.19
N LYS A 135 -19.42 5.81 -12.49
CA LYS A 135 -20.41 6.52 -11.69
C LYS A 135 -19.76 7.38 -10.61
N LEU A 136 -18.75 6.86 -9.90
CA LEU A 136 -18.03 7.62 -8.88
C LEU A 136 -17.31 8.83 -9.48
N THR A 137 -16.62 8.68 -10.61
CA THR A 137 -15.98 9.80 -11.31
C THR A 137 -17.00 10.88 -11.69
N ASN A 138 -18.18 10.49 -12.22
CA ASN A 138 -19.23 11.45 -12.56
C ASN A 138 -19.77 12.19 -11.34
N ILE A 139 -19.98 11.49 -10.21
CA ILE A 139 -20.40 12.12 -8.95
C ILE A 139 -19.34 13.12 -8.47
N ILE A 140 -18.07 12.76 -8.51
CA ILE A 140 -16.95 13.65 -8.12
C ILE A 140 -16.94 14.91 -8.98
N LYS A 141 -17.16 14.75 -10.29
CA LYS A 141 -17.29 15.86 -11.24
C LYS A 141 -18.49 16.76 -10.92
N ASP A 142 -19.66 16.18 -10.67
CA ASP A 142 -20.89 16.92 -10.34
C ASP A 142 -20.75 17.68 -9.00
N MET A 143 -19.92 17.19 -8.09
CA MET A 143 -19.54 17.88 -6.86
C MET A 143 -18.54 19.04 -7.07
N GLY A 144 -18.04 19.24 -8.29
CA GLY A 144 -17.07 20.28 -8.65
C GLY A 144 -15.60 19.87 -8.44
N TRP A 145 -15.32 18.60 -8.18
CA TRP A 145 -14.00 18.10 -7.78
C TRP A 145 -13.36 17.16 -8.79
N GLU A 146 -13.66 17.33 -10.09
CA GLU A 146 -13.12 16.50 -11.19
C GLU A 146 -11.58 16.39 -11.13
N ALA A 147 -10.89 17.48 -10.78
CA ALA A 147 -9.43 17.51 -10.63
C ALA A 147 -8.91 16.63 -9.48
N ASN A 148 -9.75 16.32 -8.48
CA ASN A 148 -9.44 15.48 -7.33
C ASN A 148 -9.86 14.01 -7.53
N THR A 149 -10.30 13.63 -8.73
CA THR A 149 -10.74 12.24 -9.01
C THR A 149 -9.67 11.21 -8.64
N LEU A 150 -8.40 11.45 -8.97
CA LEU A 150 -7.32 10.52 -8.63
C LEU A 150 -7.18 10.36 -7.11
N SER A 151 -7.22 11.45 -6.33
CA SER A 151 -7.04 11.38 -4.88
C SER A 151 -8.24 10.75 -4.17
N LEU A 152 -9.45 11.00 -4.64
CA LEU A 152 -10.65 10.36 -4.10
C LEU A 152 -10.77 8.89 -4.53
N MET A 153 -10.31 8.52 -5.71
CA MET A 153 -10.30 7.12 -6.17
C MET A 153 -9.22 6.30 -5.45
N PHE A 154 -7.98 6.80 -5.40
CA PHE A 154 -6.89 6.10 -4.75
C PHE A 154 -6.97 6.24 -3.23
N SER A 155 -6.67 7.44 -2.71
CA SER A 155 -6.45 7.63 -1.27
C SER A 155 -7.72 7.48 -0.43
N TYR A 156 -8.86 8.00 -0.90
CA TYR A 156 -10.11 7.87 -0.14
C TYR A 156 -10.69 6.45 -0.28
N LEU A 157 -11.00 5.99 -1.49
CA LEU A 157 -11.65 4.70 -1.71
C LEU A 157 -10.71 3.50 -1.48
N LEU A 158 -9.58 3.43 -2.21
CA LEU A 158 -8.75 2.22 -2.25
C LEU A 158 -7.72 2.13 -1.11
N ASP A 159 -7.11 3.23 -0.69
CA ASP A 159 -6.09 3.25 0.38
C ASP A 159 -6.66 3.77 1.71
N GLY A 160 -7.96 4.08 1.76
CA GLY A 160 -8.65 4.52 2.97
C GLY A 160 -9.76 3.56 3.36
N ARG A 161 -10.91 3.65 2.68
CA ARG A 161 -12.12 2.87 3.01
C ARG A 161 -11.89 1.36 2.97
N MET A 162 -11.07 0.87 2.04
CA MET A 162 -10.84 -0.56 1.87
C MET A 162 -10.12 -1.21 3.05
N TRP A 163 -9.20 -0.52 3.73
CA TRP A 163 -8.51 -1.09 4.89
C TRP A 163 -9.48 -1.41 6.02
N THR A 164 -10.54 -0.60 6.21
CA THR A 164 -11.61 -0.89 7.19
C THR A 164 -12.35 -2.22 6.96
N LYS A 165 -12.21 -2.83 5.78
CA LYS A 165 -12.83 -4.12 5.43
C LYS A 165 -11.85 -5.29 5.36
N LEU A 166 -10.56 -5.01 5.19
CA LEU A 166 -9.54 -6.02 4.92
C LEU A 166 -8.77 -6.40 6.17
N LEU A 167 -8.28 -5.42 6.94
CA LEU A 167 -7.43 -5.68 8.09
C LEU A 167 -7.45 -4.51 9.06
N LEU A 168 -7.60 -4.78 10.36
CA LEU A 168 -7.28 -3.79 11.39
C LEU A 168 -5.80 -3.89 11.74
N PHE A 169 -5.13 -2.77 12.00
CA PHE A 169 -3.69 -2.77 12.34
C PHE A 169 -3.34 -3.67 13.54
N ASP A 170 -4.27 -3.84 14.48
CA ASP A 170 -4.09 -4.74 15.63
C ASP A 170 -4.01 -6.22 15.25
N ASP A 171 -4.49 -6.59 14.07
CA ASP A 171 -4.39 -7.95 13.51
C ASP A 171 -3.02 -8.19 12.83
N ALA A 172 -2.21 -7.14 12.63
CA ALA A 172 -0.88 -7.24 12.05
C ALA A 172 0.18 -7.33 13.17
N GLY A 173 1.21 -8.16 12.96
CA GLY A 173 2.20 -8.52 13.97
C GLY A 173 2.79 -7.33 14.74
N LYS A 174 3.02 -7.51 16.06
CA LYS A 174 3.62 -6.49 16.94
C LYS A 174 5.09 -6.80 17.17
N HIS A 175 5.94 -5.83 16.85
CA HIS A 175 7.40 -5.90 17.01
C HIS A 175 7.87 -4.76 17.94
N ALA A 176 9.17 -4.73 18.26
CA ALA A 176 9.68 -3.83 19.31
C ALA A 176 9.42 -2.34 19.05
N THR A 177 9.54 -1.89 17.81
CA THR A 177 9.43 -0.47 17.43
C THR A 177 8.41 -0.21 16.32
N TRP A 178 7.70 -1.24 15.88
CA TRP A 178 6.71 -1.16 14.82
C TRP A 178 5.69 -2.29 14.94
N SER A 179 4.49 -2.07 14.41
CA SER A 179 3.51 -3.14 14.17
C SER A 179 3.00 -3.05 12.75
N GLY A 180 2.66 -4.17 12.12
CA GLY A 180 2.19 -4.15 10.73
C GLY A 180 2.72 -5.29 9.87
N CYS A 181 2.79 -5.01 8.57
CA CYS A 181 3.29 -5.92 7.56
C CYS A 181 4.46 -5.28 6.82
N TYR A 182 5.50 -6.08 6.56
CA TYR A 182 6.68 -5.68 5.81
C TYR A 182 7.13 -6.81 4.90
N TRP A 183 7.34 -6.53 3.63
CA TRP A 183 7.73 -7.53 2.63
C TRP A 183 8.62 -6.93 1.56
N ILE A 184 9.38 -7.80 0.89
CA ILE A 184 10.39 -7.41 -0.09
C ILE A 184 10.18 -8.22 -1.38
N LEU A 185 10.12 -7.51 -2.51
CA LEU A 185 9.94 -8.06 -3.85
C LEU A 185 11.19 -7.87 -4.71
N TYR A 186 11.44 -8.83 -5.60
CA TYR A 186 12.63 -8.87 -6.44
C TYR A 186 12.63 -7.81 -7.54
N GLU A 187 11.56 -7.36 -8.15
CA GLU A 187 11.70 -6.21 -9.08
C GLU A 187 10.88 -5.06 -8.52
N PRO A 188 11.34 -3.81 -8.60
CA PRO A 188 10.44 -2.67 -8.45
C PRO A 188 9.29 -2.75 -9.44
N ARG A 189 8.12 -2.27 -9.02
CA ARG A 189 6.98 -2.10 -9.92
C ARG A 189 7.39 -1.09 -10.99
N PRO A 190 7.17 -1.38 -12.29
CA PRO A 190 7.55 -0.46 -13.36
C PRO A 190 6.63 0.77 -13.42
N ASP A 191 5.36 0.59 -13.06
CA ASP A 191 4.32 1.62 -13.09
C ASP A 191 4.23 2.39 -11.77
N ALA A 192 3.40 3.44 -11.75
CA ALA A 192 3.28 4.35 -10.63
C ALA A 192 2.82 3.64 -9.35
N LYS A 193 3.52 3.93 -8.24
CA LYS A 193 3.12 3.52 -6.90
C LYS A 193 2.61 4.74 -6.16
N TYR A 194 1.29 4.81 -6.03
CA TYR A 194 0.66 5.84 -5.23
C TYR A 194 0.70 5.46 -3.75
N GLY A 195 0.78 6.47 -2.89
CA GLY A 195 0.60 6.35 -1.44
C GLY A 195 -0.23 7.51 -0.90
N THR A 196 -0.73 7.33 0.31
CA THR A 196 -1.51 8.34 1.04
C THR A 196 -0.79 8.80 2.29
N ASN A 197 -0.56 10.11 2.41
CA ASN A 197 -0.13 10.73 3.66
C ASN A 197 -1.34 11.34 4.36
N GLY A 198 -1.53 11.00 5.64
CA GLY A 198 -2.47 11.68 6.54
C GLY A 198 -1.77 12.72 7.40
N TYR A 199 -2.43 13.85 7.61
CA TYR A 199 -1.99 14.94 8.49
C TYR A 199 -3.09 15.27 9.49
N GLY A 200 -2.74 15.96 10.59
CA GLY A 200 -3.66 16.21 11.69
C GLY A 200 -4.11 14.90 12.36
N GLU A 201 -5.42 14.70 12.50
CA GLU A 201 -6.00 13.45 13.01
C GLU A 201 -6.28 12.45 11.87
N GLN A 202 -5.40 12.45 10.85
CA GLN A 202 -5.60 11.77 9.55
C GLN A 202 -6.84 12.27 8.78
N ASP A 203 -7.24 13.51 9.02
CA ASP A 203 -8.38 14.16 8.39
C ASP A 203 -8.00 15.02 7.19
N LEU A 204 -6.73 15.36 7.00
CA LEU A 204 -6.22 15.92 5.74
C LEU A 204 -5.34 14.88 5.04
N CYS A 205 -5.72 14.48 3.83
CA CYS A 205 -5.05 13.40 3.11
C CYS A 205 -4.43 13.93 1.81
N LEU A 206 -3.19 13.51 1.53
CA LEU A 206 -2.47 13.80 0.29
C LEU A 206 -2.16 12.51 -0.44
N THR A 207 -2.50 12.44 -1.73
CA THR A 207 -2.04 11.39 -2.64
C THR A 207 -0.69 11.75 -3.23
N TYR A 208 0.28 10.83 -3.23
CA TYR A 208 1.63 11.10 -3.75
C TYR A 208 2.25 9.88 -4.44
N ILE A 209 3.25 10.15 -5.28
CA ILE A 209 4.24 9.14 -5.74
C ILE A 209 5.61 9.43 -5.08
N ASP A 210 5.89 10.71 -4.85
CA ASP A 210 7.03 11.22 -4.07
C ASP A 210 6.49 12.13 -2.97
N SER A 211 6.75 11.81 -1.70
CA SER A 211 6.26 12.59 -0.57
C SER A 211 6.93 13.97 -0.47
N GLY A 212 8.05 14.20 -1.16
CA GLY A 212 8.75 15.47 -1.23
C GLY A 212 8.00 16.59 -1.97
N ILE A 213 6.83 16.30 -2.56
CA ILE A 213 5.97 17.30 -3.21
C ILE A 213 5.13 18.10 -2.21
N ALA A 214 4.95 17.57 -0.99
CA ALA A 214 4.08 18.15 0.01
C ALA A 214 4.69 19.44 0.63
N PRO A 215 3.86 20.36 1.12
CA PRO A 215 4.29 21.31 2.15
C PRO A 215 4.90 20.58 3.36
N SER A 216 5.59 21.33 4.23
CA SER A 216 6.13 20.73 5.47
C SER A 216 5.03 20.09 6.31
N THR A 217 5.35 19.01 7.04
CA THR A 217 4.39 18.32 7.92
C THR A 217 3.67 19.28 8.87
N ASN A 218 4.41 20.19 9.51
CA ASN A 218 3.84 21.22 10.39
C ASN A 218 2.89 22.19 9.65
N THR A 219 3.12 22.48 8.38
CA THR A 219 2.20 23.30 7.57
C THR A 219 0.90 22.53 7.29
N MET A 220 1.01 21.25 6.95
CA MET A 220 -0.13 20.39 6.66
C MET A 220 -0.98 20.10 7.92
N ASP A 221 -0.34 19.84 9.07
CA ASP A 221 -1.04 19.63 10.34
C ASP A 221 -1.83 20.87 10.77
N LYS A 222 -1.22 22.06 10.67
CA LYS A 222 -1.92 23.32 10.95
C LYS A 222 -3.09 23.57 10.00
N CYS A 223 -2.95 23.19 8.73
CA CYS A 223 -4.03 23.26 7.76
C CYS A 223 -5.23 22.40 8.20
N ALA A 224 -4.97 21.15 8.56
CA ALA A 224 -5.99 20.24 9.08
C ALA A 224 -6.67 20.81 10.33
N ASP A 225 -5.89 21.30 11.30
CA ASP A 225 -6.40 21.85 12.56
C ASP A 225 -7.27 23.10 12.38
N GLU A 226 -6.95 23.98 11.43
CA GLU A 226 -7.76 25.17 11.15
C GLU A 226 -9.06 24.83 10.42
N ILE A 227 -9.02 23.89 9.47
CA ILE A 227 -10.25 23.39 8.82
C ILE A 227 -11.16 22.72 9.85
N ARG A 228 -10.61 21.88 10.72
CA ARG A 228 -11.38 21.22 11.78
C ARG A 228 -12.08 22.22 12.71
N ARG A 229 -11.37 23.29 13.11
CA ARG A 229 -11.91 24.30 14.04
C ARG A 229 -12.86 25.31 13.40
N ASN A 230 -12.57 25.72 12.16
CA ASN A 230 -13.18 26.91 11.56
C ASN A 230 -13.86 26.64 10.22
N GLY A 231 -13.70 25.46 9.64
CA GLY A 231 -14.12 25.13 8.27
C GLY A 231 -13.29 25.79 7.17
N LYS A 232 -12.27 26.59 7.53
CA LYS A 232 -11.37 27.30 6.61
C LYS A 232 -10.08 27.74 7.34
N ILE A 233 -9.13 28.27 6.60
CA ILE A 233 -7.88 28.82 7.14
C ILE A 233 -8.07 30.31 7.49
N ASN A 234 -7.85 30.67 8.75
CA ASN A 234 -7.93 32.03 9.26
C ASN A 234 -6.56 32.67 9.46
N ASP A 235 -5.49 31.90 9.69
CA ASP A 235 -4.13 32.45 9.83
C ASP A 235 -3.61 32.99 8.48
N PRO A 236 -3.41 34.32 8.33
CA PRO A 236 -2.92 34.90 7.08
C PRO A 236 -1.53 34.40 6.68
N ALA A 237 -0.67 34.05 7.65
CA ALA A 237 0.65 33.51 7.38
C ALA A 237 0.56 32.11 6.79
N LEU A 238 -0.38 31.30 7.27
CA LEU A 238 -0.66 29.97 6.74
C LEU A 238 -1.30 30.05 5.35
N VAL A 239 -2.27 30.95 5.13
CA VAL A 239 -2.84 31.22 3.80
C VAL A 239 -1.75 31.54 2.78
N LYS A 240 -0.82 32.44 3.11
CA LYS A 240 0.30 32.81 2.23
C LYS A 240 1.21 31.62 1.87
N GLN A 241 1.31 30.63 2.75
CA GLN A 241 2.06 29.40 2.46
C GLN A 241 1.27 28.47 1.54
N LEU A 242 0.00 28.22 1.85
CA LEU A 242 -0.86 27.23 1.17
C LEU A 242 -1.32 27.67 -0.23
N ILE A 243 -1.44 28.97 -0.50
CA ILE A 243 -1.77 29.49 -1.85
C ILE A 243 -0.76 29.01 -2.90
N LYS A 244 0.52 28.92 -2.55
CA LYS A 244 1.59 28.45 -3.45
C LYS A 244 1.42 26.99 -3.88
N TYR A 245 0.55 26.26 -3.18
CA TYR A 245 0.25 24.87 -3.43
C TYR A 245 -1.12 24.68 -4.10
N GLY A 246 -1.84 25.76 -4.37
CA GLY A 246 -3.23 25.72 -4.86
C GLY A 246 -4.20 25.09 -3.86
N MET A 247 -3.87 25.08 -2.56
CA MET A 247 -4.71 24.43 -1.54
C MET A 247 -5.81 25.35 -1.00
N VAL A 248 -5.61 26.66 -1.04
CA VAL A 248 -6.57 27.65 -0.53
C VAL A 248 -6.60 28.90 -1.41
N ASP A 249 -7.69 29.66 -1.35
CA ASP A 249 -7.78 30.99 -1.95
C ASP A 249 -7.23 32.10 -1.01
N ALA A 250 -7.27 33.35 -1.48
CA ALA A 250 -6.81 34.52 -0.73
C ALA A 250 -7.62 34.81 0.56
N GLN A 251 -8.82 34.23 0.68
CA GLN A 251 -9.71 34.35 1.82
C GLN A 251 -9.58 33.14 2.79
N GLY A 252 -8.70 32.19 2.46
CA GLY A 252 -8.43 30.99 3.22
C GLY A 252 -9.45 29.87 3.03
N ASN A 253 -10.33 29.95 2.03
CA ASN A 253 -11.24 28.85 1.71
C ASN A 253 -10.46 27.72 1.04
N ALA A 254 -10.80 26.48 1.39
CA ALA A 254 -10.19 25.29 0.80
C ALA A 254 -10.55 25.18 -0.70
N LEU A 255 -9.54 24.86 -1.52
CA LEU A 255 -9.68 24.56 -2.95
C LEU A 255 -9.60 23.06 -3.22
N PHE A 256 -10.01 22.27 -2.23
CA PHE A 256 -10.06 20.81 -2.29
C PHE A 256 -11.33 20.32 -1.56
N PRO A 257 -11.80 19.09 -1.84
CA PRO A 257 -13.03 18.59 -1.25
C PRO A 257 -12.91 18.42 0.26
N ILE A 258 -13.94 18.89 0.97
CA ILE A 258 -14.19 18.60 2.39
C ILE A 258 -15.32 17.56 2.43
N ILE A 259 -14.95 16.30 2.63
CA ILE A 259 -15.84 15.15 2.70
C ILE A 259 -16.43 15.06 4.11
N ARG A 260 -17.74 15.27 4.22
CA ARG A 260 -18.50 15.11 5.46
C ARG A 260 -19.30 13.82 5.41
N ARG A 261 -19.46 13.14 6.54
CA ARG A 261 -20.29 11.94 6.62
C ARG A 261 -21.74 12.27 6.27
N GLN A 262 -22.23 11.71 5.18
CA GLN A 262 -23.59 11.95 4.68
C GLN A 262 -24.12 10.69 3.99
N ASP A 263 -25.43 10.47 4.06
CA ASP A 263 -26.09 9.46 3.22
C ASP A 263 -26.42 10.07 1.84
N ASN A 264 -25.43 10.06 0.95
CA ASN A 264 -25.54 10.62 -0.40
C ASN A 264 -24.95 9.66 -1.45
N ALA A 265 -25.17 9.98 -2.73
CA ALA A 265 -24.77 9.11 -3.84
C ALA A 265 -23.26 8.80 -3.86
N PHE A 266 -22.42 9.74 -3.40
CA PHE A 266 -20.97 9.55 -3.27
C PHE A 266 -20.67 8.43 -2.25
N HIS A 267 -21.15 8.57 -1.02
CA HIS A 267 -20.91 7.57 0.04
C HIS A 267 -21.54 6.21 -0.29
N GLN A 268 -22.74 6.18 -0.87
CA GLN A 268 -23.39 4.94 -1.29
C GLN A 268 -22.60 4.22 -2.39
N THR A 269 -22.04 4.96 -3.35
CA THR A 269 -21.24 4.38 -4.44
C THR A 269 -19.90 3.87 -3.91
N VAL A 270 -19.24 4.64 -3.05
CA VAL A 270 -18.01 4.23 -2.37
C VAL A 270 -18.22 2.97 -1.53
N ASN A 271 -19.25 2.94 -0.68
CA ASN A 271 -19.54 1.78 0.16
C ASN A 271 -19.78 0.51 -0.67
N ARG A 272 -20.55 0.63 -1.76
CA ARG A 272 -20.80 -0.49 -2.67
C ARG A 272 -19.52 -0.98 -3.36
N LEU A 273 -18.66 -0.07 -3.83
CA LEU A 273 -17.35 -0.43 -4.39
C LEU A 273 -16.50 -1.13 -3.33
N THR A 274 -16.40 -0.56 -2.13
CA THR A 274 -15.65 -1.14 -1.01
C THR A 274 -16.14 -2.54 -0.64
N GLU A 275 -17.46 -2.76 -0.59
CA GLU A 275 -18.05 -4.08 -0.33
C GLU A 275 -17.75 -5.09 -1.44
N ASN A 276 -17.93 -4.70 -2.71
CA ASN A 276 -17.69 -5.58 -3.85
C ASN A 276 -16.22 -5.96 -4.00
N ILE A 277 -15.31 -4.98 -3.88
CA ILE A 277 -13.86 -5.20 -4.00
C ILE A 277 -13.39 -6.08 -2.84
N SER A 278 -13.79 -5.78 -1.59
CA SER A 278 -13.38 -6.59 -0.43
C SER A 278 -13.92 -8.02 -0.47
N ALA A 279 -15.18 -8.20 -0.91
CA ALA A 279 -15.76 -9.54 -1.09
C ALA A 279 -15.03 -10.35 -2.16
N ALA A 280 -14.66 -9.71 -3.28
CA ALA A 280 -13.88 -10.37 -4.33
C ALA A 280 -12.49 -10.77 -3.84
N LEU A 281 -11.78 -9.88 -3.14
CA LEU A 281 -10.43 -10.13 -2.61
C LEU A 281 -10.37 -11.30 -1.63
N LYS A 282 -11.35 -11.42 -0.73
CA LYS A 282 -11.42 -12.53 0.25
C LYS A 282 -11.41 -13.90 -0.42
N GLY A 283 -11.95 -14.03 -1.64
CA GLY A 283 -11.90 -15.26 -2.42
C GLY A 283 -10.49 -15.67 -2.89
N PHE A 284 -9.53 -14.74 -2.87
CA PHE A 284 -8.16 -14.93 -3.36
C PHE A 284 -7.11 -14.96 -2.25
N CYS A 285 -7.39 -14.40 -1.07
CA CYS A 285 -6.43 -14.32 0.05
C CYS A 285 -5.87 -15.69 0.47
N GLY A 286 -6.72 -16.73 0.53
CA GLY A 286 -6.28 -18.08 0.91
C GLY A 286 -5.27 -18.71 -0.07
N SER A 287 -5.33 -18.35 -1.36
CA SER A 287 -4.38 -18.83 -2.37
C SER A 287 -2.99 -18.19 -2.21
N MET A 288 -2.94 -16.94 -1.74
CA MET A 288 -1.69 -16.16 -1.63
C MET A 288 -0.70 -16.79 -0.63
N SER A 289 -1.15 -17.17 0.57
CA SER A 289 -0.27 -17.77 1.58
C SER A 289 0.39 -19.05 1.07
N SER A 290 -0.41 -19.97 0.51
CA SER A 290 0.08 -21.27 0.00
C SER A 290 0.97 -21.14 -1.24
N GLN A 291 0.65 -20.22 -2.16
CA GLN A 291 1.36 -20.08 -3.43
C GLN A 291 2.74 -19.42 -3.27
N PHE A 292 2.89 -18.51 -2.31
CA PHE A 292 4.11 -17.72 -2.13
C PHE A 292 4.88 -18.03 -0.84
N GLY A 293 4.38 -18.95 -0.01
CA GLY A 293 5.04 -19.34 1.23
C GLY A 293 5.00 -18.26 2.32
N ILE A 294 4.00 -17.37 2.27
CA ILE A 294 3.79 -16.33 3.28
C ILE A 294 2.96 -16.93 4.41
N LYS A 295 3.59 -17.15 5.58
CA LYS A 295 2.94 -17.81 6.71
C LYS A 295 1.74 -17.03 7.25
N GLU A 296 1.93 -15.72 7.44
CA GLU A 296 0.92 -14.84 8.03
C GLU A 296 -0.11 -14.40 7.00
N GLU A 297 -1.37 -14.79 7.19
CA GLU A 297 -2.47 -14.47 6.28
C GLU A 297 -2.70 -12.95 6.13
N ALA A 298 -2.49 -12.20 7.22
CA ALA A 298 -2.55 -10.74 7.22
C ALA A 298 -1.52 -10.15 6.25
N VAL A 299 -0.26 -10.60 6.32
CA VAL A 299 0.82 -10.13 5.44
C VAL A 299 0.54 -10.52 3.99
N ALA A 300 0.04 -11.74 3.75
CA ALA A 300 -0.34 -12.20 2.42
C ALA A 300 -1.46 -11.33 1.82
N THR A 301 -2.50 -11.03 2.61
CA THR A 301 -3.63 -10.20 2.19
C THR A 301 -3.19 -8.77 1.88
N VAL A 302 -2.39 -8.16 2.75
CA VAL A 302 -1.90 -6.79 2.57
C VAL A 302 -0.99 -6.69 1.34
N ALA A 303 -0.07 -7.64 1.15
CA ALA A 303 0.82 -7.65 0.00
C ALA A 303 0.06 -7.82 -1.33
N LEU A 304 -0.91 -8.73 -1.37
CA LEU A 304 -1.78 -8.90 -2.54
C LEU A 304 -2.58 -7.63 -2.83
N TYR A 305 -3.19 -7.03 -1.80
CA TYR A 305 -4.06 -5.90 -2.00
C TYR A 305 -3.31 -4.64 -2.47
N HIS A 306 -2.08 -4.39 -1.99
CA HIS A 306 -1.26 -3.29 -2.52
C HIS A 306 -1.04 -3.42 -4.04
N GLU A 307 -0.68 -4.62 -4.52
CA GLU A 307 -0.51 -4.86 -5.96
C GLU A 307 -1.84 -4.71 -6.72
N VAL A 308 -2.95 -5.27 -6.20
CA VAL A 308 -4.28 -5.14 -6.83
C VAL A 308 -4.75 -3.69 -6.90
N MET A 309 -4.52 -2.91 -5.85
CA MET A 309 -4.87 -1.50 -5.79
C MET A 309 -4.16 -0.70 -6.88
N TRP A 310 -2.86 -0.90 -7.08
CA TRP A 310 -2.13 -0.22 -8.15
C TRP A 310 -2.57 -0.71 -9.54
N GLU A 311 -2.81 -2.00 -9.75
CA GLU A 311 -3.35 -2.52 -11.02
C GLU A 311 -4.74 -1.93 -11.34
N LEU A 312 -5.60 -1.72 -10.34
CA LEU A 312 -6.89 -1.05 -10.53
C LEU A 312 -6.71 0.39 -11.00
N MET A 313 -5.75 1.12 -10.42
CA MET A 313 -5.43 2.49 -10.85
C MET A 313 -4.93 2.52 -12.30
N ASP A 314 -4.00 1.63 -12.67
CA ASP A 314 -3.48 1.54 -14.03
C ASP A 314 -4.60 1.21 -15.03
N ARG A 315 -5.55 0.34 -14.63
CA ARG A 315 -6.69 -0.02 -15.47
C ARG A 315 -7.65 1.15 -15.67
N MET A 316 -7.94 1.90 -14.60
CA MET A 316 -8.79 3.10 -14.66
C MET A 316 -8.15 4.23 -15.48
N GLU A 317 -6.83 4.42 -15.40
CA GLU A 317 -6.12 5.37 -16.26
C GLU A 317 -6.17 4.93 -17.73
N LYS A 318 -5.88 3.66 -18.02
CA LYS A 318 -5.87 3.11 -19.38
C LYS A 318 -7.23 3.26 -20.08
N ASP A 319 -8.32 3.06 -19.36
CA ASP A 319 -9.67 3.17 -19.90
C ASP A 319 -10.23 4.61 -19.83
N GLY A 320 -9.43 5.58 -19.36
CA GLY A 320 -9.80 6.99 -19.32
C GLY A 320 -10.84 7.36 -18.25
N ILE A 321 -11.05 6.51 -17.24
CA ILE A 321 -11.96 6.77 -16.11
C ILE A 321 -11.38 7.83 -15.17
N LEU A 322 -10.06 7.89 -15.08
CA LEU A 322 -9.33 8.94 -14.38
C LEU A 322 -8.10 9.36 -15.19
N THR A 323 -7.53 10.51 -14.83
CA THR A 323 -6.27 10.98 -15.39
C THR A 323 -5.29 11.23 -14.27
N VAL A 324 -4.03 10.88 -14.50
CA VAL A 324 -2.95 11.19 -13.55
C VAL A 324 -2.60 12.67 -13.66
N PRO A 325 -2.74 13.47 -12.57
CA PRO A 325 -2.42 14.88 -12.58
C PRO A 325 -0.96 15.13 -12.98
N GLY A 326 -0.72 16.19 -13.76
CA GLY A 326 0.63 16.49 -14.28
C GLY A 326 1.70 16.67 -13.20
N ILE A 327 1.33 17.11 -12.00
CA ILE A 327 2.23 17.22 -10.84
C ILE A 327 2.81 15.87 -10.40
N LEU A 328 2.11 14.76 -10.64
CA LEU A 328 2.62 13.41 -10.35
C LEU A 328 3.49 12.84 -11.49
N LYS A 329 3.45 13.45 -12.69
CA LYS A 329 4.25 13.04 -13.85
C LYS A 329 5.62 13.71 -13.90
N ASP A 330 5.79 14.83 -13.20
CA ASP A 330 7.03 15.61 -13.18
C ASP A 330 7.30 16.18 -11.78
N SER A 331 8.18 15.51 -11.02
CA SER A 331 8.56 15.89 -9.65
C SER A 331 9.27 17.25 -9.54
N LYS A 332 9.61 17.88 -10.67
CA LYS A 332 10.17 19.24 -10.72
C LYS A 332 9.08 20.32 -10.71
N ARG A 333 7.82 19.98 -10.97
CA ARG A 333 6.67 20.90 -10.85
C ARG A 333 6.20 20.97 -9.40
N ARG A 334 7.02 21.57 -8.55
CA ARG A 334 6.70 21.78 -7.12
C ARG A 334 5.78 22.98 -6.95
N GLY A 335 4.65 22.80 -6.27
CA GLY A 335 3.73 23.88 -5.89
C GLY A 335 2.37 23.79 -6.58
N ASP A 336 2.30 24.15 -7.85
CA ASP A 336 1.00 24.34 -8.52
C ASP A 336 0.24 23.02 -8.70
N GLY A 337 -0.91 22.89 -8.03
CA GLY A 337 -1.85 21.78 -8.20
C GLY A 337 -1.80 20.70 -7.12
N ILE A 338 -1.07 20.89 -6.02
CA ILE A 338 -1.18 19.99 -4.85
C ILE A 338 -2.61 19.94 -4.31
N GLY A 339 -3.37 21.04 -4.39
CA GLY A 339 -4.79 21.06 -4.05
C GLY A 339 -5.61 19.96 -4.75
N ASN A 340 -5.24 19.55 -5.96
CA ASN A 340 -5.92 18.48 -6.71
C ASN A 340 -5.61 17.08 -6.16
N LEU A 341 -4.57 16.94 -5.35
CA LEU A 341 -4.15 15.68 -4.73
C LEU A 341 -4.59 15.55 -3.28
N VAL A 342 -5.18 16.62 -2.74
CA VAL A 342 -5.60 16.73 -1.35
C VAL A 342 -7.11 16.57 -1.24
N PHE A 343 -7.56 16.02 -0.12
CA PHE A 343 -8.93 16.16 0.36
C PHE A 343 -8.91 16.20 1.89
N TYR A 344 -9.98 16.71 2.47
CA TYR A 344 -10.24 16.63 3.89
C TYR A 344 -11.41 15.70 4.17
N ILE A 345 -11.36 14.91 5.23
CA ILE A 345 -12.43 14.01 5.66
C ILE A 345 -12.74 14.20 7.15
N GLU A 346 -13.99 14.53 7.45
CA GLU A 346 -14.43 14.70 8.83
C GLU A 346 -14.38 13.37 9.61
N GLY A 347 -13.66 13.38 10.73
CA GLY A 347 -13.39 12.18 11.54
C GLY A 347 -12.16 11.38 11.10
N GLY A 348 -11.48 11.75 10.02
CA GLY A 348 -10.27 11.03 9.59
C GLY A 348 -10.54 9.83 8.68
N LEU A 349 -9.51 9.44 7.92
CA LEU A 349 -9.60 8.53 6.78
C LEU A 349 -10.14 7.13 7.12
N MET A 350 -9.76 6.60 8.28
CA MET A 350 -10.01 5.22 8.69
C MET A 350 -11.33 5.05 9.47
N GLN A 351 -12.15 6.10 9.52
CA GLN A 351 -13.22 6.24 10.51
C GLN A 351 -14.63 5.93 9.98
#